data_AF-A0A2R5EBJ1-F1
#
_entry.id   AF-A0A2R5EBJ1-F1
#
_cell.length_a   1.000
_cell.length_b   1.000
_cell.length_c   1.000
_cell.angle_alpha   90.00
_cell.angle_beta   90.00
_cell.angle_gamma   90.00
#
_symmetry.space_group_name_H-M   'P 1'
#
loop_
_entity.id
_entity.type
_entity.pdbx_description
1 polymer ?
#
loop_
_entity_poly.entity_id
_entity_poly.type
_entity_poly.pdbx_seq_one_letter_code
_entity_poly.pdbx_strand_id
1 'polypeptide(L)'
;MQDKRRHVRIRFAKPLPAYVGIKGQNVRAELHNISLGGALLSTDLALAMGDRFGMEFALQGMGIDTVPTVVSRVGEMVGIRFDLGPATEIQLEGAIADSLRNGIASVLSMHTIGGRKVMRIAGALNQSLRNDFHHALDKMGVAEIDLSEVSVADAEGLALCRMAAEKRGVVVERLSPAIALLWKAA
;
A
#
# COMPACT_ATOMS: atom_id res chain seq x y z
N MET A 1 20.40 2.22 -15.05
CA MET A 1 20.46 1.89 -13.61
C MET A 1 19.01 1.94 -13.12
N GLN A 2 18.36 0.80 -12.86
CA GLN A 2 16.97 0.79 -12.40
C GLN A 2 16.92 1.45 -11.01
N ASP A 3 16.27 2.60 -10.93
CA ASP A 3 16.08 3.34 -9.69
C ASP A 3 15.28 2.44 -8.73
N LYS A 4 15.96 1.86 -7.74
CA LYS A 4 15.31 1.01 -6.73
C LYS A 4 14.42 1.92 -5.90
N ARG A 5 13.12 1.60 -5.84
CA ARG A 5 12.15 2.36 -5.05
C ARG A 5 12.61 2.41 -3.58
N ARG A 6 12.81 3.64 -3.07
CA ARG A 6 13.33 3.91 -1.74
C ARG A 6 12.29 3.76 -0.62
N HIS A 7 11.01 3.99 -0.94
CA HIS A 7 9.91 3.95 0.03
C HIS A 7 8.89 2.88 -0.34
N VAL A 8 8.44 2.17 0.69
CA VAL A 8 7.38 1.16 0.58
C VAL A 8 6.02 1.88 0.44
N ARG A 9 5.14 1.31 -0.38
CA ARG A 9 3.79 1.83 -0.62
C ARG A 9 2.77 1.04 0.19
N ILE A 10 1.97 1.73 0.98
CA ILE A 10 0.78 1.17 1.60
C ILE A 10 -0.40 1.30 0.64
N ARG A 11 -1.30 0.31 0.69
CA ARG A 11 -2.54 0.26 -0.08
C ARG A 11 -3.72 0.28 0.87
N PHE A 12 -4.85 0.73 0.35
CA PHE A 12 -6.10 0.78 1.10
C PHE A 12 -7.11 -0.20 0.49
N ALA A 13 -7.99 -0.75 1.32
CA ALA A 13 -9.09 -1.61 0.85
C ALA A 13 -10.04 -0.85 -0.09
N LYS A 14 -10.25 0.44 0.20
CA LYS A 14 -10.92 1.40 -0.68
C LYS A 14 -9.96 2.56 -0.91
N PRO A 15 -9.88 3.14 -2.12
CA PRO A 15 -9.01 4.28 -2.37
C PRO A 15 -9.24 5.41 -1.37
N LEU A 16 -8.15 6.07 -0.95
CA LEU A 16 -8.22 7.16 0.02
C LEU A 16 -8.72 8.43 -0.66
N PRO A 17 -9.80 9.07 -0.17
CA PRO A 17 -10.30 10.31 -0.75
C PRO A 17 -9.28 11.44 -0.67
N ALA A 18 -9.22 12.25 -1.72
CA ALA A 18 -8.41 13.45 -1.83
C ALA A 18 -9.14 14.55 -2.59
N TYR A 19 -8.61 15.76 -2.53
CA TYR A 19 -8.98 16.90 -3.35
C TYR A 19 -7.75 17.38 -4.10
N VAL A 20 -7.93 17.75 -5.37
CA VAL A 20 -6.84 18.23 -6.22
C VAL A 20 -7.26 19.49 -6.95
N GLY A 21 -6.35 20.45 -7.05
CA GLY A 21 -6.62 21.72 -7.69
C GLY A 21 -5.48 22.23 -8.56
N ILE A 22 -5.84 22.74 -9.74
CA ILE A 22 -4.92 23.39 -10.68
C ILE A 22 -5.67 24.47 -11.46
N LYS A 23 -5.06 25.65 -11.63
CA LYS A 23 -5.60 26.76 -12.46
C LYS A 23 -7.06 27.12 -12.12
N GLY A 24 -7.40 27.16 -10.83
CA GLY A 24 -8.74 27.52 -10.35
C GLY A 24 -9.79 26.41 -10.44
N GLN A 25 -9.44 25.23 -10.96
CA GLN A 25 -10.28 24.03 -10.84
C GLN A 25 -9.95 23.31 -9.54
N ASN A 26 -10.97 22.75 -8.88
CA ASN A 26 -10.82 21.85 -7.74
C ASN A 26 -11.79 20.68 -7.90
N VAL A 27 -11.30 19.46 -7.85
CA VAL A 27 -12.11 18.25 -8.02
C VAL A 27 -11.76 17.21 -6.95
N ARG A 28 -12.69 16.29 -6.73
CA ARG A 28 -12.42 15.08 -5.96
C ARG A 28 -11.46 14.17 -6.72
N ALA A 29 -10.63 13.47 -5.96
CA ALA A 29 -9.70 12.49 -6.46
C ALA A 29 -9.52 11.35 -5.46
N GLU A 30 -8.79 10.32 -5.88
CA GLU A 30 -8.57 9.13 -5.07
C GLU A 30 -7.09 8.71 -5.10
N LEU A 31 -6.54 8.38 -3.93
CA LEU A 31 -5.21 7.81 -3.78
C LEU A 31 -5.31 6.30 -3.60
N HIS A 32 -4.80 5.55 -4.58
CA HIS A 32 -4.82 4.08 -4.56
C HIS A 32 -3.69 3.46 -3.74
N ASN A 33 -2.61 4.21 -3.55
CA ASN A 33 -1.53 3.88 -2.64
C ASN A 33 -0.79 5.15 -2.22
N ILE A 34 -0.10 5.06 -1.08
CA ILE A 34 0.72 6.14 -0.54
C ILE A 34 2.06 5.57 -0.08
N SER A 35 3.12 6.33 -0.29
CA SER A 35 4.44 6.17 0.32
C SER A 35 4.89 7.53 0.83
N LEU A 36 5.99 7.56 1.59
CA LEU A 36 6.57 8.81 2.07
C LEU A 36 6.89 9.81 0.94
N GLY A 37 7.33 9.30 -0.22
CA GLY A 37 7.74 10.15 -1.35
C GLY A 37 6.65 10.43 -2.39
N GLY A 38 5.44 9.88 -2.27
CA GLY A 38 4.42 10.04 -3.30
C GLY A 38 3.32 8.99 -3.30
N ALA A 39 2.42 9.10 -4.26
CA ALA A 39 1.20 8.29 -4.36
C ALA A 39 0.84 7.93 -5.81
N LEU A 40 -0.15 7.05 -5.97
CA LEU A 40 -0.84 6.82 -7.23
C LEU A 40 -2.23 7.44 -7.15
N LEU A 41 -2.50 8.40 -8.03
CA LEU A 41 -3.68 9.26 -8.03
C LEU A 41 -4.59 8.91 -9.22
N SER A 42 -5.89 8.83 -8.94
CA SER A 42 -6.96 8.85 -9.94
C SER A 42 -7.70 10.18 -9.85
N THR A 43 -7.87 10.88 -10.97
CA THR A 43 -8.54 12.19 -11.04
C THR A 43 -9.04 12.48 -12.45
N ASP A 44 -10.12 13.26 -12.55
CA ASP A 44 -10.66 13.77 -13.82
C ASP A 44 -9.89 14.99 -14.35
N LEU A 45 -8.94 15.54 -13.58
CA LEU A 45 -8.08 16.62 -14.07
C LEU A 45 -7.10 16.09 -15.12
N ALA A 46 -7.01 16.81 -16.24
CA ALA A 46 -6.00 16.57 -17.24
C ALA A 46 -4.62 17.05 -16.75
N LEU A 47 -3.91 16.18 -16.01
CA LEU A 47 -2.57 16.45 -15.49
C LEU A 47 -1.48 15.88 -16.41
N ALA A 48 -0.59 16.72 -16.93
CA ALA A 48 0.54 16.33 -17.75
C ALA A 48 1.77 15.95 -16.91
N MET A 49 2.71 15.23 -17.52
CA MET A 49 4.01 14.92 -16.88
C MET A 49 4.73 16.22 -16.51
N GLY A 50 5.21 16.31 -15.27
CA GLY A 50 5.88 17.50 -14.76
C GLY A 50 4.93 18.58 -14.20
N ASP A 51 3.61 18.43 -14.36
CA ASP A 51 2.67 19.39 -13.77
C ASP A 51 2.76 19.38 -12.25
N ARG A 52 2.67 20.58 -11.68
CA ARG A 52 2.49 20.84 -10.25
C ARG A 52 1.05 21.26 -10.00
N PHE A 53 0.43 20.69 -8.97
CA PHE A 53 -0.96 20.96 -8.61
C PHE A 53 -1.11 20.91 -7.09
N GLY A 54 -2.09 21.62 -6.53
CA GLY A 54 -2.41 21.52 -5.11
C GLY A 54 -3.16 20.22 -4.82
N MET A 55 -2.86 19.59 -3.69
CA MET A 55 -3.52 18.36 -3.27
C MET A 55 -3.70 18.34 -1.76
N GLU A 56 -4.91 18.00 -1.34
CA GLU A 56 -5.28 17.81 0.05
C GLU A 56 -5.85 16.41 0.27
N PHE A 57 -5.43 15.75 1.36
CA PHE A 57 -6.03 14.49 1.80
C PHE A 57 -5.86 14.32 3.31
N ALA A 58 -6.59 13.38 3.91
CA ALA A 58 -6.44 13.06 5.32
C ALA A 58 -6.08 11.59 5.52
N LEU A 59 -5.11 11.30 6.38
CA LEU A 59 -4.71 9.94 6.75
C LEU A 59 -4.64 9.82 8.27
N GLN A 60 -5.39 8.88 8.85
CA GLN A 60 -5.52 8.72 10.31
C GLN A 60 -5.91 10.03 11.04
N GLY A 61 -6.78 10.84 10.42
CA GLY A 61 -7.20 12.14 10.97
C GLY A 61 -6.17 13.27 10.81
N MET A 62 -4.99 12.98 10.26
CA MET A 62 -3.99 13.99 9.93
C MET A 62 -4.22 14.52 8.51
N GLY A 63 -4.46 15.83 8.39
CA GLY A 63 -4.62 16.51 7.10
C GLY A 63 -3.27 16.86 6.49
N ILE A 64 -3.07 16.47 5.23
CA ILE A 64 -1.90 16.79 4.42
C ILE A 64 -2.34 17.72 3.31
N ASP A 65 -1.70 18.88 3.23
CA ASP A 65 -1.74 19.80 2.10
C ASP A 65 -0.35 19.85 1.47
N THR A 66 -0.26 19.64 0.15
CA THR A 66 1.01 19.61 -0.58
C THR A 66 0.83 20.01 -2.04
N VAL A 67 1.95 20.32 -2.70
CA VAL A 67 2.01 20.62 -4.14
C VAL A 67 2.83 19.54 -4.85
N PRO A 68 2.27 18.34 -5.09
CA PRO A 68 2.97 17.27 -5.77
C PRO A 68 3.30 17.60 -7.23
N THR A 69 4.25 16.85 -7.77
CA THR A 69 4.59 16.85 -9.20
C THR A 69 4.21 15.53 -9.85
N VAL A 70 3.64 15.55 -11.06
CA VAL A 70 3.38 14.34 -11.84
C VAL A 70 4.70 13.76 -12.37
N VAL A 71 4.98 12.50 -12.05
CA VAL A 71 6.25 11.83 -12.40
C VAL A 71 6.10 10.57 -13.24
N SER A 72 4.89 10.05 -13.41
CA SER A 72 4.62 8.90 -14.28
C SER A 72 3.13 8.76 -14.60
N ARG A 73 2.80 7.91 -15.58
CA ARG A 73 1.43 7.52 -15.92
C ARG A 73 1.32 6.00 -15.99
N VAL A 74 0.25 5.44 -15.44
CA VAL A 74 -0.03 4.00 -15.40
C VAL A 74 -1.51 3.79 -15.76
N GLY A 75 -1.77 3.52 -17.03
CA GLY A 75 -3.14 3.58 -17.56
C GLY A 75 -3.73 4.98 -17.36
N GLU A 76 -4.92 5.04 -16.78
CA GLU A 76 -5.62 6.31 -16.46
C GLU A 76 -5.11 6.99 -15.17
N MET A 77 -4.31 6.29 -14.36
CA MET A 77 -3.80 6.85 -13.11
C MET A 77 -2.47 7.57 -13.32
N VAL A 78 -2.20 8.57 -12.48
CA VAL A 78 -0.95 9.32 -12.48
C VAL A 78 -0.15 9.03 -11.23
N GLY A 79 1.12 8.71 -11.40
CA GLY A 79 2.07 8.59 -10.30
C GLY A 79 2.63 9.94 -9.95
N ILE A 80 2.52 10.33 -8.68
CA ILE A 80 2.85 11.67 -8.20
C ILE A 80 3.96 11.58 -7.15
N ARG A 81 4.81 12.60 -7.13
CA ARG A 81 5.87 12.77 -6.13
C ARG A 81 5.50 13.94 -5.23
N PHE A 82 5.52 13.71 -3.92
CA PHE A 82 5.27 14.79 -2.96
C PHE A 82 6.48 15.72 -2.86
N ASP A 83 6.18 16.97 -2.52
CA ASP A 83 7.16 18.00 -2.18
C ASP A 83 6.85 18.42 -0.73
N LEU A 84 7.31 17.62 0.22
CA LEU A 84 6.99 17.76 1.65
C LEU A 84 8.12 18.46 2.39
N GLY A 85 7.76 19.32 3.34
CA GLY A 85 8.68 19.80 4.36
C GLY A 85 8.97 18.72 5.41
N PRO A 86 10.10 18.81 6.15
CA PRO A 86 10.51 17.78 7.11
C PRO A 86 9.46 17.44 8.19
N ALA A 87 8.72 18.43 8.67
CA ALA A 87 7.67 18.22 9.67
C ALA A 87 6.52 17.36 9.11
N THR A 88 6.06 17.68 7.90
CA THR A 88 4.99 16.94 7.21
C THR A 88 5.45 15.52 6.83
N GLU A 89 6.73 15.35 6.48
CA GLU A 89 7.30 14.03 6.22
C GLU A 89 7.24 13.12 7.46
N ILE A 90 7.68 13.62 8.62
CA ILE A 90 7.60 12.87 9.90
C ILE A 90 6.14 12.55 10.25
N GLN A 91 5.23 13.50 10.07
CA GLN A 91 3.80 13.28 10.32
C GLN A 91 3.20 12.22 9.38
N LEU A 92 3.54 12.27 8.09
CA LEU A 92 3.07 11.28 7.12
C LEU A 92 3.64 9.89 7.43
N GLU A 93 4.92 9.79 7.82
CA GLU A 93 5.52 8.54 8.25
C GLU A 93 4.77 7.92 9.44
N GLY A 94 4.46 8.74 10.46
CA GLY A 94 3.63 8.32 11.60
C GLY A 94 2.24 7.87 11.17
N ALA A 95 1.54 8.64 10.34
CA ALA A 95 0.20 8.30 9.84
C ALA A 95 0.19 7.01 8.99
N ILE A 96 1.25 6.74 8.23
CA ILE A 96 1.46 5.48 7.50
C ILE A 96 1.61 4.32 8.51
N ALA A 97 2.48 4.47 9.51
CA ALA A 97 2.71 3.45 10.52
C ALA A 97 1.43 3.13 11.32
N ASP A 98 0.67 4.15 11.70
CA ASP A 98 -0.61 3.98 12.40
C ASP A 98 -1.68 3.35 11.51
N SER A 99 -1.71 3.69 10.22
CA SER A 99 -2.62 3.05 9.26
C SER A 99 -2.37 1.54 9.13
N LEU A 100 -1.10 1.13 9.15
CA LEU A 100 -0.74 -0.28 9.18
C LEU A 100 -1.13 -0.91 10.53
N ARG A 101 -0.71 -0.31 11.65
CA ARG A 101 -1.00 -0.81 13.00
C ARG A 101 -2.50 -1.04 13.21
N ASN A 102 -3.33 -0.11 12.75
CA ASN A 102 -4.79 -0.14 12.91
C ASN A 102 -5.52 -0.95 11.83
N GLY A 103 -4.80 -1.55 10.87
CA GLY A 103 -5.41 -2.37 9.82
C GLY A 103 -6.26 -1.57 8.83
N ILE A 104 -5.96 -0.28 8.67
CA ILE A 104 -6.63 0.60 7.71
C ILE A 104 -5.94 0.51 6.35
N ALA A 105 -4.64 0.22 6.36
CA ALA A 105 -3.84 0.00 5.18
C ALA A 105 -3.11 -1.35 5.23
N SER A 106 -2.59 -1.74 4.08
CA SER A 106 -1.92 -3.01 3.85
C SER A 106 -0.61 -2.77 3.12
N VAL A 107 0.40 -3.57 3.45
CA VAL A 107 1.65 -3.60 2.71
C VAL A 107 2.15 -5.01 2.56
N LEU A 108 2.64 -5.33 1.37
CA LEU A 108 3.29 -6.59 1.04
C LEU A 108 4.75 -6.30 0.69
N SER A 109 5.65 -7.00 1.34
CA SER A 109 7.10 -6.88 1.13
C SER A 109 7.75 -8.25 0.97
N MET A 110 8.84 -8.30 0.20
CA MET A 110 9.60 -9.52 -0.02
C MET A 110 10.92 -9.45 0.74
N HIS A 111 11.17 -10.47 1.56
CA HIS A 111 12.38 -10.63 2.34
C HIS A 111 13.11 -11.91 1.94
N THR A 112 14.38 -12.02 2.31
CA THR A 112 15.13 -13.26 2.23
C THR A 112 15.68 -13.59 3.59
N ILE A 113 15.17 -14.64 4.22
CA ILE A 113 15.55 -15.07 5.58
C ILE A 113 16.07 -16.49 5.45
N GLY A 114 17.32 -16.73 5.88
CA GLY A 114 17.96 -18.05 5.75
C GLY A 114 17.99 -18.58 4.31
N GLY A 115 18.15 -17.70 3.32
CA GLY A 115 18.14 -18.08 1.89
C GLY A 115 16.74 -18.35 1.30
N ARG A 116 15.69 -18.36 2.11
CA ARG A 116 14.30 -18.55 1.66
C ARG A 116 13.63 -17.22 1.38
N LYS A 117 12.82 -17.15 0.31
CA LYS A 117 11.99 -15.99 -0.01
C LYS A 117 10.77 -15.98 0.90
N VAL A 118 10.66 -14.95 1.72
CA VAL A 118 9.57 -14.74 2.67
C VAL A 118 8.75 -13.56 2.19
N MET A 119 7.46 -13.78 1.97
CA MET A 119 6.49 -12.70 1.76
C MET A 119 6.00 -12.25 3.13
N ARG A 120 6.25 -10.99 3.50
CA ARG A 120 5.71 -10.40 4.73
C ARG A 120 4.56 -9.46 4.41
N ILE A 121 3.48 -9.62 5.16
CA ILE A 121 2.31 -8.74 5.10
C ILE A 121 2.20 -8.00 6.42
N ALA A 122 2.00 -6.69 6.35
CA ALA A 122 1.71 -5.86 7.51
C ALA A 122 0.42 -5.05 7.34
N GLY A 123 -0.26 -4.82 8.45
CA GLY A 123 -1.56 -4.16 8.52
C GLY A 123 -2.72 -5.08 8.16
N ALA A 124 -3.57 -4.68 7.23
CA ALA A 124 -4.72 -5.49 6.87
C ALA A 124 -4.38 -6.58 5.84
N LEU A 125 -4.87 -7.79 6.07
CA LEU A 125 -4.88 -8.87 5.09
C LEU A 125 -6.25 -8.91 4.41
N ASN A 126 -6.34 -8.33 3.21
CA ASN A 126 -7.59 -8.21 2.45
C ASN A 126 -7.35 -8.28 0.93
N GLN A 127 -8.43 -8.19 0.17
CA GLN A 127 -8.41 -8.33 -1.29
C GLN A 127 -7.60 -7.25 -2.04
N SER A 128 -7.30 -6.10 -1.41
CA SER A 128 -6.50 -5.04 -2.06
C SER A 128 -5.06 -5.50 -2.39
N LEU A 129 -4.59 -6.55 -1.71
CA LEU A 129 -3.28 -7.16 -1.93
C LEU A 129 -3.27 -8.18 -3.08
N ARG A 130 -4.44 -8.61 -3.59
CA ARG A 130 -4.57 -9.75 -4.51
C ARG A 130 -3.56 -9.74 -5.67
N ASN A 131 -3.43 -8.61 -6.36
CA ASN A 131 -2.55 -8.51 -7.53
C ASN A 131 -1.07 -8.63 -7.15
N ASP A 132 -0.64 -7.94 -6.10
CA ASP A 132 0.75 -7.99 -5.63
C ASP A 132 1.08 -9.37 -5.05
N PHE A 133 0.10 -9.96 -4.36
CA PHE A 133 0.19 -11.29 -3.77
C PHE A 133 0.38 -12.37 -4.83
N HIS A 134 -0.48 -12.40 -5.86
CA HIS A 134 -0.34 -13.34 -6.97
C HIS A 134 0.95 -13.10 -7.76
N HIS A 135 1.30 -11.84 -8.03
CA HIS A 135 2.54 -11.51 -8.72
C HIS A 135 3.76 -12.04 -7.95
N ALA A 136 3.81 -11.82 -6.63
CA ALA A 136 4.89 -12.30 -5.79
C ALA A 136 4.94 -13.84 -5.76
N LEU A 137 3.80 -14.51 -5.59
CA LEU A 137 3.73 -15.97 -5.63
C LEU A 137 4.22 -16.55 -6.95
N ASP A 138 3.74 -16.02 -8.08
CA ASP A 138 3.99 -16.60 -9.39
C ASP A 138 5.38 -16.28 -9.95
N LYS A 139 5.99 -15.17 -9.51
CA LYS A 139 7.24 -14.67 -10.11
C LYS A 139 8.44 -14.69 -9.16
N MET A 140 8.24 -14.70 -7.85
CA MET A 140 9.31 -14.46 -6.88
C MET A 140 9.73 -15.70 -6.09
N GLY A 141 9.09 -16.86 -6.32
CA GLY A 141 9.45 -18.12 -5.67
C GLY A 141 9.27 -18.08 -4.16
N VAL A 142 8.14 -17.53 -3.70
CA VAL A 142 7.80 -17.39 -2.28
C VAL A 142 7.77 -18.77 -1.63
N ALA A 143 8.57 -18.96 -0.60
CA ALA A 143 8.64 -20.20 0.16
C ALA A 143 7.87 -20.13 1.49
N GLU A 144 7.55 -18.91 1.94
CA GLU A 144 6.93 -18.67 3.24
C GLU A 144 6.13 -17.36 3.22
N ILE A 145 5.02 -17.31 3.96
CA ILE A 145 4.23 -16.12 4.23
C ILE A 145 4.25 -15.84 5.74
N ASP A 146 4.73 -14.65 6.09
CA ASP A 146 4.83 -14.13 7.45
C ASP A 146 3.68 -13.16 7.71
N LEU A 147 2.81 -13.54 8.65
CA LEU A 147 1.62 -12.76 9.05
C LEU A 147 1.76 -12.10 10.43
N SER A 148 2.99 -11.91 10.92
CA SER A 148 3.22 -11.46 12.30
C SER A 148 2.81 -10.01 12.54
N GLU A 149 2.84 -9.21 11.47
CA GLU A 149 2.49 -7.79 11.47
C GLU A 149 1.07 -7.53 10.94
N VAL A 150 0.28 -8.59 10.73
CA VAL A 150 -1.13 -8.45 10.31
C VAL A 150 -2.00 -8.15 11.53
N SER A 151 -2.70 -7.04 11.52
CA SER A 151 -3.58 -6.58 12.60
C SER A 151 -5.04 -6.97 12.41
N VAL A 152 -5.49 -7.08 11.16
CA VAL A 152 -6.85 -7.48 10.80
C VAL A 152 -6.84 -8.30 9.51
N ALA A 153 -7.77 -9.24 9.37
CA ALA A 153 -7.99 -9.97 8.13
C ALA A 153 -9.48 -10.10 7.80
N ASP A 154 -9.81 -10.09 6.51
CA ASP A 154 -11.11 -10.51 6.02
C ASP A 154 -11.06 -11.91 5.37
N ALA A 155 -12.22 -12.43 4.99
CA ALA A 155 -12.33 -13.76 4.39
C ALA A 155 -11.55 -13.89 3.08
N GLU A 156 -11.52 -12.83 2.27
CA GLU A 156 -10.81 -12.81 0.98
C GLU A 156 -9.29 -12.86 1.18
N GLY A 157 -8.76 -12.08 2.13
CA GLY A 157 -7.35 -12.08 2.48
C GLY A 157 -6.87 -13.42 3.06
N LEU A 158 -7.69 -14.05 3.91
CA LEU A 158 -7.42 -15.40 4.41
C LEU A 158 -7.46 -16.43 3.27
N ALA A 159 -8.39 -16.30 2.33
CA ALA A 159 -8.49 -17.18 1.16
C ALA A 159 -7.25 -17.08 0.25
N LEU A 160 -6.63 -15.90 0.12
CA LEU A 160 -5.35 -15.76 -0.58
C LEU A 160 -4.24 -16.61 0.06
N CYS A 161 -4.11 -16.55 1.39
CA CYS A 161 -3.11 -17.32 2.13
C CYS A 161 -3.38 -18.82 2.06
N ARG A 162 -4.64 -19.24 2.18
CA ARG A 162 -5.04 -20.64 2.02
C ARG A 162 -4.71 -21.18 0.64
N MET A 163 -5.06 -20.44 -0.40
CA MET A 163 -4.75 -20.80 -1.79
C MET A 163 -3.25 -21.00 -1.98
N ALA A 164 -2.42 -20.13 -1.40
CA ALA A 164 -0.97 -20.26 -1.44
C ALA A 164 -0.48 -21.53 -0.72
N ALA A 165 -1.02 -21.83 0.46
CA ALA A 165 -0.67 -23.03 1.21
C ALA A 165 -1.08 -24.31 0.46
N GLU A 166 -2.34 -24.42 0.05
CA GLU A 166 -2.90 -25.63 -0.54
C GLU A 166 -2.41 -25.89 -1.96
N LYS A 167 -2.34 -24.85 -2.80
CA LYS A 167 -2.05 -25.03 -4.24
C LYS A 167 -0.59 -24.83 -4.60
N ARG A 168 0.18 -24.14 -3.74
CA ARG A 168 1.59 -23.80 -4.02
C ARG A 168 2.56 -24.35 -2.97
N GLY A 169 2.07 -25.00 -1.91
CA GLY A 169 2.90 -25.56 -0.85
C GLY A 169 3.64 -24.50 -0.03
N VAL A 170 3.15 -23.25 -0.04
CA VAL A 170 3.77 -22.14 0.70
C VAL A 170 3.44 -22.28 2.18
N VAL A 171 4.46 -22.21 3.03
CA VAL A 171 4.24 -22.27 4.48
C VAL A 171 3.68 -20.93 4.95
N VAL A 172 2.54 -20.94 5.64
CA VAL A 172 1.97 -19.76 6.31
C VAL A 172 2.30 -19.87 7.79
N GLU A 173 3.12 -18.95 8.29
CA GLU A 173 3.60 -19.00 9.68
C GLU A 173 3.76 -17.61 10.29
N ARG A 174 4.33 -17.59 11.51
CA ARG A 174 4.53 -16.37 12.31
C ARG A 174 3.25 -15.56 12.40
N LEU A 175 2.17 -16.17 12.86
CA LEU A 175 0.86 -15.52 12.94
C LEU A 175 0.85 -14.49 14.08
N SER A 176 0.28 -13.31 13.83
CA SER A 176 -0.08 -12.40 14.92
C SER A 176 -1.16 -13.03 15.81
N PRO A 177 -1.30 -12.58 17.08
CA PRO A 177 -2.38 -13.07 17.94
C PRO A 177 -3.79 -12.88 17.35
N ALA A 178 -4.00 -11.76 16.63
CA ALA A 178 -5.27 -11.47 15.97
C ALA A 178 -5.59 -12.46 14.84
N ILE A 179 -4.56 -12.95 14.14
CA ILE A 179 -4.73 -13.86 13.01
C ILE A 179 -4.71 -15.34 13.44
N ALA A 180 -4.04 -15.68 14.54
CA ALA A 180 -3.89 -17.07 14.97
C ALA A 180 -5.24 -17.80 15.16
N LEU A 181 -6.26 -17.12 15.69
CA LEU A 181 -7.60 -17.69 15.85
C LEU A 181 -8.34 -17.79 14.51
N LEU A 182 -8.29 -16.73 13.69
CA LEU A 182 -8.92 -16.70 12.38
C LEU A 182 -8.35 -17.78 11.45
N TRP A 183 -7.03 -18.00 11.49
CA TRP A 183 -6.36 -19.01 10.68
C TRP A 183 -6.70 -20.45 11.09
N LYS A 184 -6.93 -20.71 12.39
CA LYS A 184 -7.38 -22.03 12.85
C LYS A 184 -8.82 -22.34 12.44
N ALA A 185 -9.67 -21.30 12.37
CA ALA A 185 -11.07 -21.43 11.99
C ALA A 185 -11.27 -21.39 10.47
N ALA A 186 -10.27 -20.91 9.73
CA ALA A 186 -10.22 -20.86 8.30
C ALA A 186 -10.00 -22.27 7.76
#